data_AF-A0A379YXT6-F1
#
_entry.id   AF-A0A379YXT6-F1
#
_cell.length_a   1.000
_cell.length_b   1.000
_cell.length_c   1.000
_cell.angle_alpha   90.00
_cell.angle_beta   90.00
_cell.angle_gamma   90.00
#
_symmetry.space_group_name_H-M   'P 1'
#
loop_
_entity.id
_entity.type
_entity.pdbx_description
1 polymer ?
#
loop_
_entity_poly.entity_id
_entity_poly.type
_entity_poly.pdbx_seq_one_letter_code
_entity_poly.pdbx_strand_id
1 'polypeptide(L)'
;MNASFATLTIGQAPRNDIMPLLSAYLPAEQVRHVGLLDGLKASQIDERYTPQAGEKVLVSRLLDGTQVRLAASRVELGVAAENQCTGSGGL
;
A
#
# COMPACT_ATOMS: atom_id res chain seq x y z
N MET A 1 9.22 4.59 -21.35
CA MET A 1 7.82 4.12 -21.42
C MET A 1 7.20 4.43 -20.06
N ASN A 2 6.05 5.10 -20.04
CA ASN A 2 5.34 5.41 -18.80
C ASN A 2 4.55 4.18 -18.35
N ALA A 3 4.48 3.95 -17.03
CA ALA A 3 3.60 2.92 -16.49
C ALA A 3 2.14 3.28 -16.79
N SER A 4 1.37 2.37 -17.39
CA SER A 4 -0.04 2.57 -17.75
C SER A 4 -1.00 2.01 -16.70
N PHE A 5 -0.48 1.20 -15.76
CA PHE A 5 -1.25 0.61 -14.68
C PHE A 5 -0.50 0.74 -13.35
N ALA A 6 -1.24 0.94 -12.26
CA ALA A 6 -0.68 0.93 -10.92
C ALA A 6 -1.51 0.06 -9.99
N THR A 7 -0.84 -0.73 -9.15
CA THR A 7 -1.48 -1.37 -7.99
C THR A 7 -1.20 -0.56 -6.75
N LEU A 8 -2.22 -0.28 -5.95
CA LEU A 8 -2.08 0.31 -4.62
C LEU A 8 -2.50 -0.70 -3.54
N THR A 9 -1.62 -0.97 -2.59
CA THR A 9 -1.91 -1.87 -1.45
C THR A 9 -1.88 -1.12 -0.13
N ILE A 10 -2.61 -1.61 0.88
CA ILE A 10 -2.57 -1.05 2.24
C ILE A 10 -1.22 -1.28 2.91
N GLY A 11 -0.53 -2.37 2.58
CA GLY A 11 0.78 -2.71 3.14
C GLY A 11 1.92 -2.03 2.39
N GLN A 12 3.03 -2.75 2.31
CA GLN A 12 4.16 -2.38 1.46
C GLN A 12 4.09 -3.14 0.13
N ALA A 13 4.65 -2.53 -0.91
CA ALA A 13 4.76 -3.11 -2.26
C ALA A 13 6.22 -3.30 -2.68
N PRO A 14 6.50 -4.20 -3.66
CA PRO A 14 5.58 -5.17 -4.25
C PRO A 14 5.20 -6.28 -3.25
N ARG A 15 3.97 -6.79 -3.37
CA ARG A 15 3.46 -7.76 -2.40
C ARG A 15 3.70 -9.20 -2.87
N ASN A 16 4.75 -9.82 -2.32
CA ASN A 16 5.31 -11.09 -2.80
C ASN A 16 4.30 -12.24 -2.95
N ASP A 17 3.24 -12.28 -2.13
CA ASP A 17 2.22 -13.34 -2.16
C ASP A 17 1.31 -13.27 -3.40
N ILE A 18 1.16 -12.10 -4.03
CA ILE A 18 0.32 -11.91 -5.22
C ILE A 18 1.13 -11.59 -6.48
N MET A 19 2.41 -11.24 -6.36
CA MET A 19 3.26 -10.89 -7.51
C MET A 19 3.28 -11.96 -8.61
N PRO A 20 3.40 -13.28 -8.32
CA PRO A 20 3.39 -14.29 -9.37
C PRO A 20 2.11 -14.27 -10.22
N LEU A 21 0.96 -13.98 -9.60
CA LEU A 21 -0.32 -13.86 -10.30
C LEU A 21 -0.35 -12.60 -11.17
N LEU A 22 0.07 -11.45 -10.63
CA LEU A 22 0.05 -10.19 -11.38
C LEU A 22 0.99 -10.22 -12.58
N SER A 23 2.22 -10.73 -12.41
CA SER A 23 3.21 -10.85 -13.48
C SER A 23 2.83 -11.86 -14.56
N ALA A 24 1.91 -12.79 -14.29
CA ALA A 24 1.40 -13.71 -15.31
C ALA A 24 0.49 -13.03 -16.34
N TYR A 25 -0.14 -11.92 -15.97
CA TYR A 25 -1.14 -11.25 -16.81
C TYR A 25 -0.80 -9.80 -17.14
N LEU A 26 0.13 -9.17 -16.41
CA LEU A 26 0.50 -7.78 -16.60
C LEU A 26 1.99 -7.65 -16.94
N PRO A 27 2.35 -6.93 -18.00
CA PRO A 27 3.74 -6.71 -18.38
C PRO A 27 4.45 -5.84 -17.33
N ALA A 28 5.55 -6.36 -16.78
CA ALA A 28 6.26 -5.73 -15.66
C ALA A 28 6.73 -4.30 -15.98
N GLU A 29 7.03 -3.99 -17.24
CA GLU A 29 7.51 -2.65 -17.63
C GLU A 29 6.39 -1.59 -17.64
N GLN A 30 5.12 -2.01 -17.59
CA GLN A 30 3.95 -1.11 -17.67
C GLN A 30 3.18 -1.02 -16.35
N VAL A 31 3.59 -1.76 -15.32
CA VAL A 31 2.95 -1.77 -14.01
C VAL A 31 3.84 -1.15 -12.96
N ARG A 32 3.27 -0.21 -12.20
CA ARG A 32 3.87 0.29 -10.96
C ARG A 32 3.18 -0.35 -9.76
N HIS A 33 3.94 -0.87 -8.82
CA HIS A 33 3.40 -1.35 -7.54
C HIS A 33 3.72 -0.34 -6.45
N VAL A 34 2.68 0.10 -5.73
CA VAL A 34 2.76 1.11 -4.67
C VAL A 34 2.06 0.56 -3.42
N GLY A 35 2.70 0.74 -2.27
CA GLY A 35 2.15 0.43 -0.96
C GLY A 35 1.96 1.71 -0.16
N LEU A 36 0.82 1.82 0.53
CA LEU A 36 0.54 2.95 1.44
C LEU A 36 1.62 3.10 2.52
N LEU A 37 2.25 1.99 2.94
CA LEU A 37 3.29 1.98 3.97
C LEU A 37 4.72 1.94 3.40
N ASP A 38 4.88 2.16 2.10
CA ASP A 38 6.20 2.18 1.48
C ASP A 38 7.08 3.28 2.11
N GLY A 39 8.33 2.93 2.40
CA GLY A 39 9.31 3.84 3.02
C GLY A 39 9.05 4.20 4.49
N LEU A 40 7.95 3.74 5.10
CA LEU A 40 7.68 3.97 6.52
C LEU A 40 8.41 2.96 7.41
N LYS A 41 9.01 3.46 8.49
CA LYS A 41 9.51 2.64 9.60
C LYS A 41 8.36 2.22 10.51
N ALA A 42 8.54 1.15 11.27
CA ALA A 42 7.55 0.64 12.23
C ALA A 42 7.01 1.74 13.17
N SER A 43 7.88 2.56 13.75
CA SER A 43 7.46 3.67 14.63
C SER A 43 6.57 4.70 13.93
N GLN A 44 6.80 4.97 12.65
CA GLN A 44 5.99 5.90 11.85
C GLN A 44 4.65 5.27 11.47
N ILE A 45 4.62 3.95 11.24
CA ILE A 45 3.39 3.20 11.03
C ILE A 45 2.54 3.25 12.31
N ASP A 46 3.16 3.00 13.46
CA ASP A 46 2.47 3.02 14.75
C ASP A 46 1.89 4.40 15.05
N GLU A 47 2.70 5.46 14.90
CA GLU A 47 2.27 6.84 15.13
C GLU A 47 1.07 7.24 14.25
N ARG A 48 1.08 6.84 12.98
CA ARG A 48 0.10 7.30 11.99
C ARG A 48 -1.14 6.44 11.91
N TYR A 49 -1.03 5.14 12.18
CA TYR A 49 -2.08 4.18 11.85
C TYR A 49 -2.53 3.31 13.02
N THR A 50 -1.92 3.37 14.22
CA THR A 50 -2.37 2.52 15.35
C THR A 50 -3.84 2.75 15.69
N PRO A 51 -4.69 1.72 15.70
CA PRO A 51 -6.09 1.87 16.08
C PRO A 51 -6.24 2.19 17.56
N GLN A 52 -7.13 3.14 17.86
CA GLN A 52 -7.60 3.44 19.20
C GLN A 52 -8.76 2.50 19.59
N ALA A 53 -9.07 2.47 20.89
CA ALA A 53 -10.17 1.66 21.40
C ALA A 53 -11.51 2.04 20.71
N GLY A 54 -12.22 1.03 20.19
CA GLY A 54 -13.48 1.23 19.48
C GLY A 54 -13.33 1.52 17.98
N GLU A 55 -12.13 1.77 17.46
CA GLU A 55 -11.93 1.94 16.02
C GLU A 55 -11.99 0.60 15.27
N LYS A 56 -12.48 0.64 14.02
CA LYS A 56 -12.40 -0.51 13.10
C LYS A 56 -10.94 -0.77 12.75
N VAL A 57 -10.55 -2.04 12.83
CA VAL A 57 -9.15 -2.47 12.62
C VAL A 57 -9.02 -3.21 11.29
N LEU A 58 -7.98 -2.86 10.54
CA LEU A 58 -7.46 -3.63 9.43
C LEU A 58 -6.15 -4.28 9.84
N VAL A 59 -5.88 -5.48 9.31
CA VAL A 59 -4.61 -6.16 9.51
C VAL A 59 -3.89 -6.23 8.17
N SER A 60 -2.62 -5.86 8.17
CA SER A 60 -1.74 -5.97 7.01
C SER A 60 -0.43 -6.65 7.39
N ARG A 61 0.38 -6.97 6.38
CA ARG A 61 1.69 -7.59 6.53
C ARG A 61 2.75 -6.74 5.82
N LEU A 62 3.86 -6.47 6.49
CA LEU A 62 5.03 -5.79 5.94
C LEU A 62 5.90 -6.76 5.14
N LEU A 63 6.89 -6.24 4.38
CA LEU A 63 7.75 -7.08 3.54
C LEU A 63 8.58 -8.10 4.33
N ASP A 64 8.93 -7.79 5.58
CA ASP A 64 9.64 -8.68 6.50
C ASP A 64 8.72 -9.76 7.13
N GLY A 65 7.42 -9.74 6.80
CA GLY A 65 6.43 -10.66 7.34
C GLY A 65 5.76 -10.20 8.64
N THR A 66 6.18 -9.08 9.22
CA THR A 66 5.57 -8.50 10.44
C THR A 66 4.10 -8.14 10.18
N GLN A 67 3.21 -8.52 11.09
CA GLN A 67 1.82 -8.12 11.04
C GLN A 67 1.62 -6.78 11.75
N VAL A 68 0.87 -5.89 11.11
CA VAL A 68 0.51 -4.58 11.65
C VAL A 68 -1.00 -4.42 11.72
N ARG A 69 -1.48 -3.72 12.75
CA ARG A 69 -2.89 -3.40 12.96
C ARG A 69 -3.08 -1.91 12.71
N LEU A 70 -4.02 -1.57 11.85
CA LEU A 70 -4.21 -0.22 11.33
C LEU A 70 -5.66 0.23 11.56
N ALA A 71 -5.86 1.49 11.93
CA ALA A 71 -7.16 2.12 11.98
C ALA A 71 -7.72 2.25 10.55
N ALA A 72 -8.89 1.67 10.30
CA ALA A 72 -9.49 1.66 8.96
C ALA A 72 -9.70 3.07 8.41
N SER A 73 -10.18 4.00 9.24
CA SER A 73 -10.40 5.41 8.87
C SER A 73 -9.12 6.11 8.40
N ARG A 74 -7.98 5.88 9.08
CA ARG A 74 -6.69 6.47 8.71
C ARG A 74 -6.12 5.84 7.44
N VAL A 75 -6.35 4.53 7.24
CA VAL A 75 -6.00 3.85 5.99
C VAL A 75 -6.80 4.41 4.81
N GLU A 76 -8.11 4.59 4.96
CA GLU A 76 -8.98 5.17 3.92
C GLU A 76 -8.50 6.56 3.49
N LEU A 77 -8.17 7.43 4.45
CA LEU A 77 -7.59 8.75 4.18
C LEU A 77 -6.23 8.64 3.46
N GLY A 78 -5.36 7.74 3.93
CA GLY A 78 -4.05 7.52 3.32
C GLY A 78 -4.14 7.04 1.87
N VAL A 79 -5.00 6.06 1.59
CA VAL A 79 -5.24 5.56 0.23
C VAL A 79 -5.79 6.66 -0.67
N ALA A 80 -6.74 7.46 -0.17
CA ALA A 80 -7.31 8.57 -0.93
C ALA A 80 -6.25 9.62 -1.30
N ALA A 81 -5.31 9.91 -0.39
CA ALA A 81 -4.20 10.83 -0.65
C ALA A 81 -3.21 10.26 -1.68
N GLU A 82 -2.85 8.98 -1.56
CA GLU A 82 -1.89 8.33 -2.48
C GLU A 82 -2.43 8.25 -3.91
N ASN A 83 -3.74 7.98 -4.08
CA ASN A 83 -4.40 7.99 -5.39
C ASN A 83 -4.30 9.36 -6.09
N GLN A 84 -4.36 10.46 -5.34
CA GLN A 84 -4.27 11.82 -5.90
C GLN A 84 -2.82 12.19 -6.30
N CYS A 85 -1.85 11.79 -5.48
CA CYS A 85 -0.42 11.96 -5.79
C CYS A 85 -0.01 11.14 -7.02
N THR A 86 -0.52 9.91 -7.14
CA THR A 86 -0.19 9.04 -8.28
C THR A 86 -0.86 9.49 -9.58
N GLY A 87 -2.01 10.17 -9.52
CA GLY A 87 -2.72 10.70 -10.69
C GLY A 87 -2.20 12.06 -11.23
N SER A 88 -1.27 12.72 -10.53
CA SER A 88 -0.75 14.05 -10.90
C SER A 88 0.63 14.03 -11.59
N GLY A 89 1.28 12.86 -11.65
CA GLY A 89 2.39 12.60 -12.57
C GLY A 89 1.84 11.88 -13.80
N GLY A 90 1.80 12.58 -14.94
CA GLY A 90 1.09 12.18 -16.15
C GLY A 90 1.25 10.71 -16.56
N LEU A 91 0.10 10.10 -16.84
CA LEU A 91 -0.02 9.00 -17.79
C LEU A 91 0.33 9.52 -19.19
#